data_AF-A0A7S4T0J1-F1
#
_entry.id   AF-A0A7S4T0J1-F1
#
_cell.length_a   1.000
_cell.length_b   1.000
_cell.length_c   1.000
_cell.angle_alpha   90.00
_cell.angle_beta   90.00
_cell.angle_gamma   90.00
#
_symmetry.space_group_name_H-M   'P 1'
#
loop_
_entity.id
_entity.type
_entity.pdbx_description
1 polymer ?
#
loop_
_entity_poly.entity_id
_entity_poly.type
_entity_poly.pdbx_seq_one_letter_code
_entity_poly.pdbx_strand_id
1 'polypeptide(L)'
;DPQDRQTETEADKLGGAMPVEKVQPHELQRELTKHGGRVQYVQAQLPGPRPPPQDTTDMSLIVIDGDAGPRLYKNNGNFEYVRHWKGMSSTLKQVTLLQIAKKNQIVKDLLEQKAKERADKVEDEEVKASLAELCMDWADERKADLKSVLKRMRKPTEGRMLTGEAPKLTLEQALDLQCLLIDNFASQVFKRRLASVVKEYAAKESRLRSERHELVRGVYAKVLPVYGFEGTYQGVYDMQQVFSTSPWAGDEGVKENRARIDRLLFESPAEAEEEEEEEEE
;
A
#
# COMPACT_ATOMS: atom_id res chain seq x y z
N ASP A 1 -3.63 -16.15 -57.72
CA ASP A 1 -5.09 -16.07 -57.58
C ASP A 1 -5.54 -17.31 -56.82
N PRO A 2 -5.76 -17.17 -55.51
CA PRO A 2 -7.11 -16.91 -55.04
C PRO A 2 -7.18 -15.74 -54.04
N GLN A 3 -8.27 -15.00 -54.20
CA GLN A 3 -8.75 -13.95 -53.31
C GLN A 3 -9.40 -14.58 -52.08
N ASP A 4 -8.83 -14.32 -50.90
CA ASP A 4 -9.52 -14.55 -49.64
C ASP A 4 -9.94 -13.22 -48.99
N ARG A 5 -11.18 -13.25 -48.54
CA ARG A 5 -12.01 -12.12 -48.12
C ARG A 5 -11.56 -11.60 -46.76
N GLN A 6 -11.08 -10.37 -46.73
CA GLN A 6 -11.07 -9.56 -45.50
C GLN A 6 -12.46 -8.93 -45.31
N THR A 7 -13.10 -9.24 -44.20
CA THR A 7 -14.24 -8.49 -43.68
C THR A 7 -13.71 -7.52 -42.63
N GLU A 8 -13.30 -6.33 -43.08
CA GLU A 8 -13.02 -5.21 -42.19
C GLU A 8 -14.36 -4.65 -41.68
N THR A 9 -14.51 -4.64 -40.37
CA THR A 9 -15.63 -4.02 -39.67
C THR A 9 -15.33 -2.53 -39.51
N GLU A 10 -16.07 -1.72 -40.26
CA GLU A 10 -16.04 -0.26 -40.22
C GLU A 10 -16.76 0.21 -38.94
N ALA A 11 -16.02 0.33 -37.84
CA ALA A 11 -16.51 0.90 -36.59
C ALA A 11 -15.42 1.71 -35.89
N ASP A 12 -14.84 2.69 -36.59
CA ASP A 12 -13.98 3.70 -35.95
C ASP A 12 -13.99 5.02 -36.73
N LYS A 13 -15.13 5.72 -36.69
CA LYS A 13 -15.25 7.12 -37.12
C LYS A 13 -16.08 7.87 -36.08
N LEU A 14 -15.43 8.85 -35.45
CA LEU A 14 -15.94 9.90 -34.53
C LEU A 14 -15.41 9.82 -33.08
N GLY A 15 -14.09 9.85 -32.94
CA GLY A 15 -13.39 10.10 -31.67
C GLY A 15 -12.51 11.35 -31.72
N GLY A 16 -12.95 12.42 -32.41
CA GLY A 16 -12.23 13.69 -32.42
C GLY A 16 -12.54 14.50 -31.17
N ALA A 17 -11.77 14.33 -30.11
CA ALA A 17 -11.79 15.23 -28.96
C ALA A 17 -11.37 16.64 -29.42
N MET A 18 -12.31 17.58 -29.43
CA MET A 18 -12.01 19.00 -29.64
C MET A 18 -11.09 19.48 -28.50
N PRO A 19 -9.97 20.16 -28.79
CA PRO A 19 -9.15 20.73 -27.74
C PRO A 19 -9.99 21.74 -26.95
N VAL A 20 -10.11 21.52 -25.64
CA VAL A 20 -10.65 22.52 -24.73
C VAL A 20 -9.60 23.62 -24.65
N GLU A 21 -9.76 24.64 -25.49
CA GLU A 21 -8.94 25.84 -25.43
C GLU A 21 -9.09 26.43 -24.02
N LYS A 22 -7.96 26.52 -23.30
CA LYS A 22 -7.89 27.18 -22.01
C LYS A 22 -8.14 28.67 -22.23
N VAL A 23 -9.39 29.09 -22.14
CA VAL A 23 -9.76 30.50 -22.17
C VAL A 23 -9.04 31.18 -21.02
N GLN A 24 -8.13 32.10 -21.36
CA GLN A 24 -7.32 32.76 -20.37
C GLN A 24 -8.19 33.72 -19.55
N PRO A 25 -7.97 33.86 -18.21
CA PRO A 25 -8.82 34.67 -17.34
C PRO A 25 -9.04 36.12 -17.82
N HIS A 26 -8.08 36.68 -18.57
CA HIS A 26 -8.15 38.02 -19.12
C HIS A 26 -9.13 38.17 -20.30
N GLU A 27 -9.45 37.09 -21.02
CA GLU A 27 -10.42 37.11 -22.13
C GLU A 27 -11.87 37.13 -21.61
N LEU A 28 -12.12 36.39 -20.53
CA LEU A 28 -13.38 36.47 -19.77
C LEU A 28 -13.62 37.86 -19.19
N GLN A 29 -12.57 38.50 -18.71
CA GLN A 29 -12.64 39.87 -18.20
C GLN A 29 -12.91 40.89 -19.32
N ARG A 30 -12.38 40.70 -20.53
CA ARG A 30 -12.69 41.53 -21.70
C ARG A 30 -14.16 41.41 -22.13
N GLU A 31 -14.73 40.21 -22.14
CA GLU A 31 -16.15 40.04 -22.49
C GLU A 31 -17.10 40.61 -21.44
N LEU A 32 -16.80 40.45 -20.15
CA LEU A 32 -17.60 41.05 -19.07
C LEU A 32 -17.61 42.59 -19.12
N THR A 33 -16.50 43.19 -19.53
CA THR A 33 -16.40 44.66 -19.64
C THR A 33 -17.16 45.21 -20.85
N LYS A 34 -17.25 44.45 -21.97
CA LYS A 34 -18.02 44.84 -23.16
C LYS A 34 -19.52 45.01 -22.88
N HIS A 35 -20.05 44.30 -21.89
CA HIS A 35 -21.46 44.38 -21.48
C HIS A 35 -21.71 45.30 -20.27
N GLY A 36 -20.75 46.17 -19.92
CA GLY A 36 -20.89 47.15 -18.83
C GLY A 36 -20.75 46.56 -17.43
N GLY A 37 -20.27 45.33 -17.30
CA GLY A 37 -19.95 44.73 -16.00
C GLY A 37 -18.63 45.27 -15.43
N ARG A 38 -18.61 45.59 -14.14
CA ARG A 38 -17.39 45.97 -13.41
C ARG A 38 -17.01 44.83 -12.47
N VAL A 39 -15.81 44.28 -12.63
CA VAL A 39 -15.25 43.27 -11.72
C VAL A 39 -14.34 43.99 -10.72
N GLN A 40 -14.67 43.93 -9.43
CA GLN A 40 -13.78 44.36 -8.35
C GLN A 40 -13.34 43.13 -7.56
N TYR A 41 -12.03 42.92 -7.51
CA TYR A 41 -11.43 41.94 -6.60
C TYR A 41 -11.22 42.63 -5.26
N VAL A 42 -11.90 42.18 -4.22
CA VAL A 42 -11.69 42.68 -2.86
C VAL A 42 -11.01 41.58 -2.07
N GLN A 43 -9.74 41.81 -1.71
CA GLN A 43 -9.00 40.92 -0.84
C GLN A 43 -9.35 41.26 0.61
N ALA A 44 -10.21 40.45 1.22
CA ALA A 44 -10.58 40.63 2.63
C ALA A 44 -9.49 40.03 3.53
N GLN A 45 -8.84 40.87 4.36
CA GLN A 45 -8.05 40.40 5.49
C GLN A 45 -8.97 40.28 6.71
N LEU A 46 -9.17 39.06 7.21
CA LEU A 46 -9.90 38.81 8.45
C LEU A 46 -8.98 39.03 9.66
N PRO A 47 -9.40 39.76 10.71
CA PRO A 47 -8.63 39.88 11.93
C PRO A 47 -8.87 38.66 12.84
N GLY A 48 -7.88 37.79 13.01
CA GLY A 48 -7.93 36.67 13.96
C GLY A 48 -6.68 35.78 13.93
N PRO A 49 -6.22 35.24 15.07
CA PRO A 49 -4.87 34.72 15.22
C PRO A 49 -4.81 33.23 14.87
N ARG A 50 -4.61 32.91 13.59
CA ARG A 50 -3.91 31.71 13.09
C ARG A 50 -3.92 31.72 11.55
N PRO A 51 -2.77 31.56 10.88
CA PRO A 51 -2.75 31.36 9.44
C PRO A 51 -3.34 29.97 9.11
N PRO A 52 -4.28 29.86 8.16
CA PRO A 52 -4.67 28.57 7.60
C PRO A 52 -3.51 27.97 6.76
N PRO A 53 -3.53 26.65 6.53
CA PRO A 53 -2.56 25.99 5.65
C PRO A 53 -2.61 26.57 4.23
N GLN A 54 -1.43 26.72 3.61
CA GLN A 54 -1.16 27.58 2.44
C GLN A 54 -1.84 27.18 1.11
N ASP A 55 -2.72 26.17 1.06
CA ASP A 55 -3.31 25.65 -0.19
C ASP A 55 -4.84 25.60 -0.22
N THR A 56 -5.51 26.51 0.48
CA THR A 56 -6.98 26.68 0.33
C THR A 56 -7.32 28.10 -0.09
N THR A 57 -7.34 28.33 -1.40
CA THR A 57 -7.96 29.53 -1.97
C THR A 57 -9.47 29.33 -1.97
N ASP A 58 -10.12 29.68 -0.86
CA ASP A 58 -11.57 29.63 -0.74
C ASP A 58 -12.16 30.87 -1.45
N MET A 59 -12.51 30.74 -2.73
CA MET A 59 -13.14 31.81 -3.50
C MET A 59 -14.62 31.89 -3.13
N SER A 60 -14.95 32.73 -2.14
CA SER A 60 -16.32 33.09 -1.83
C SER A 60 -16.69 34.44 -2.46
N LEU A 61 -17.70 34.44 -3.33
CA LEU A 61 -18.26 35.63 -3.96
C LEU A 61 -19.44 36.12 -3.09
N ILE A 62 -19.30 37.26 -2.43
CA ILE A 62 -20.40 37.90 -1.69
C ILE A 62 -20.87 39.13 -2.47
N VAL A 63 -22.14 39.13 -2.89
CA VAL A 63 -22.84 40.30 -3.41
C VAL A 63 -23.96 40.67 -2.43
N ILE A 64 -23.90 41.90 -1.90
CA ILE A 64 -24.93 42.50 -1.05
C ILE A 64 -25.54 43.65 -1.84
N ASP A 65 -26.85 43.60 -2.12
CA ASP A 65 -27.74 44.74 -1.84
C ASP A 65 -29.26 44.43 -1.96
N GLY A 66 -30.06 45.11 -1.12
CA GLY A 66 -31.45 45.53 -1.40
C GLY A 66 -32.66 44.66 -0.99
N ASP A 67 -33.12 44.80 0.26
CA ASP A 67 -34.52 44.80 0.76
C ASP A 67 -35.53 43.66 0.53
N ALA A 68 -35.22 42.58 -0.17
CA ALA A 68 -36.12 41.42 -0.23
C ALA A 68 -35.63 40.28 0.68
N GLY A 69 -36.32 40.08 1.81
CA GLY A 69 -36.04 38.98 2.75
C GLY A 69 -35.96 37.60 2.07
N PRO A 70 -35.18 36.66 2.63
CA PRO A 70 -34.79 35.43 1.94
C PRO A 70 -35.96 34.45 1.75
N ARG A 71 -36.05 33.82 0.57
CA ARG A 71 -36.85 32.61 0.35
C ARG A 71 -35.93 31.48 -0.09
N LEU A 72 -36.02 30.34 0.61
CA LEU A 72 -35.27 29.12 0.35
C LEU A 72 -36.00 28.23 -0.66
N TYR A 73 -35.28 27.71 -1.64
CA TYR A 73 -35.70 26.52 -2.39
C TYR A 73 -34.58 25.49 -2.38
N LYS A 74 -34.97 24.25 -2.08
CA LYS A 74 -34.09 23.10 -1.92
C LYS A 74 -34.16 22.27 -3.19
N ASN A 75 -33.03 22.09 -3.87
CA ASN A 75 -32.86 20.98 -4.79
C ASN A 75 -31.43 20.44 -4.68
N ASN A 76 -31.31 19.24 -4.12
CA ASN A 76 -30.15 18.34 -4.19
C ASN A 76 -28.75 18.89 -3.82
N GLY A 77 -28.62 19.50 -2.64
CA GLY A 77 -27.43 19.36 -1.80
C GLY A 77 -26.18 20.20 -2.11
N ASN A 78 -26.07 20.88 -3.25
CA ASN A 78 -24.98 21.83 -3.52
C ASN A 78 -25.48 23.26 -3.64
N PHE A 79 -24.93 24.15 -2.80
CA PHE A 79 -25.27 25.57 -2.78
C PHE A 79 -24.39 26.35 -3.75
N GLU A 80 -24.93 26.77 -4.89
CA GLU A 80 -24.52 28.03 -5.51
C GLU A 80 -25.73 28.97 -5.56
N TYR A 81 -25.65 30.04 -4.78
CA TYR A 81 -26.66 31.08 -4.71
C TYR A 81 -26.57 31.98 -5.95
N VAL A 82 -27.41 31.78 -6.96
CA VAL A 82 -27.61 32.82 -7.97
C VAL A 82 -28.74 33.73 -7.47
N ARG A 83 -28.35 34.72 -6.66
CA ARG A 83 -29.31 35.56 -5.90
C ARG A 83 -30.21 36.43 -6.76
N HIS A 84 -29.92 36.66 -8.04
CA HIS A 84 -30.77 37.47 -8.94
C HIS A 84 -30.68 37.01 -10.39
N TRP A 85 -31.67 36.25 -10.86
CA TRP A 85 -31.88 35.97 -12.30
C TRP A 85 -32.61 37.12 -13.01
N LYS A 86 -33.14 38.07 -12.25
CA LYS A 86 -33.90 39.21 -12.77
C LYS A 86 -32.91 40.22 -13.36
N GLY A 87 -33.00 40.47 -14.67
CA GLY A 87 -32.08 41.33 -15.41
C GLY A 87 -30.93 40.60 -16.11
N MET A 88 -30.67 39.31 -15.82
CA MET A 88 -29.72 38.53 -16.61
C MET A 88 -30.31 38.18 -17.98
N SER A 89 -29.52 38.35 -19.05
CA SER A 89 -29.88 37.88 -20.39
C SER A 89 -30.01 36.36 -20.40
N SER A 90 -30.84 35.83 -21.31
CA SER A 90 -31.03 34.38 -21.45
C SER A 90 -29.72 33.62 -21.69
N THR A 91 -28.78 34.23 -22.41
CA THR A 91 -27.45 33.65 -22.67
C THR A 91 -26.63 33.54 -21.40
N LEU A 92 -26.58 34.59 -20.57
CA LEU A 92 -25.81 34.58 -19.33
C LEU A 92 -26.37 33.53 -18.36
N LYS A 93 -27.70 33.41 -18.31
CA LYS A 93 -28.41 32.37 -17.55
C LYS A 93 -27.97 30.96 -17.94
N GLN A 94 -27.94 30.66 -19.25
CA GLN A 94 -27.51 29.35 -19.75
C GLN A 94 -26.04 29.06 -19.43
N VAL A 95 -25.16 30.05 -19.61
CA VAL A 95 -23.73 29.90 -19.28
C VAL A 95 -23.53 29.62 -17.79
N THR A 96 -24.23 30.35 -16.91
CA THR A 96 -24.16 30.10 -15.47
C THR A 96 -24.69 28.71 -15.10
N LEU A 97 -25.81 28.26 -15.68
CA LEU A 97 -26.31 26.89 -15.45
C LEU A 97 -25.32 25.82 -15.91
N LEU A 98 -24.67 26.00 -17.06
CA LEU A 98 -23.66 25.08 -17.58
C LEU A 98 -22.42 25.04 -16.68
N GLN A 99 -21.98 26.18 -16.15
CA GLN A 99 -20.87 26.24 -15.20
C GLN A 99 -21.20 25.53 -13.89
N ILE A 100 -22.41 25.74 -13.35
CA ILE A 100 -22.91 25.03 -12.16
C ILE A 100 -22.94 23.52 -12.42
N ALA A 101 -23.49 23.10 -13.57
CA ALA A 101 -23.55 21.68 -13.94
C ALA A 101 -22.15 21.06 -14.03
N LYS A 102 -21.20 21.76 -14.65
CA LYS A 102 -19.80 21.30 -14.74
C LYS A 102 -19.13 21.18 -13.37
N LYS A 103 -19.33 22.14 -12.48
CA LYS A 103 -18.80 22.08 -11.10
C LYS A 103 -19.41 20.91 -10.32
N ASN A 104 -20.72 20.71 -10.45
CA ASN A 104 -21.39 19.58 -9.80
C ASN A 104 -20.87 18.24 -10.30
N GLN A 105 -20.56 18.11 -11.60
CA GLN A 105 -19.96 16.91 -12.15
C GLN A 105 -18.57 16.65 -11.55
N ILE A 106 -17.70 17.67 -11.46
CA ILE A 106 -16.37 17.54 -10.84
C ILE A 106 -16.46 17.08 -9.38
N VAL A 107 -17.39 17.64 -8.60
CA VAL A 107 -17.59 17.23 -7.21
C VAL A 107 -18.06 15.78 -7.13
N LYS A 108 -18.95 15.35 -8.03
CA LYS A 108 -19.41 13.97 -8.10
C LYS A 108 -18.25 13.01 -8.38
N ASP A 109 -17.44 13.29 -9.40
CA ASP A 109 -16.29 12.47 -9.78
C ASP A 109 -15.28 12.36 -8.62
N LEU A 110 -15.05 13.46 -7.90
CA LEU A 110 -14.14 13.48 -6.75
C LEU A 110 -14.65 12.67 -5.55
N LEU A 111 -15.97 12.62 -5.35
CA LEU A 111 -16.59 11.78 -4.31
C LEU A 111 -16.52 10.30 -4.68
N GLU A 112 -16.74 9.95 -5.95
CA GLU A 112 -16.58 8.57 -6.45
C GLU A 112 -15.13 8.09 -6.30
N GLN A 113 -14.15 8.94 -6.64
CA GLN A 113 -12.73 8.63 -6.44
C GLN A 113 -12.41 8.39 -4.96
N LYS A 114 -12.87 9.27 -4.05
CA LYS A 114 -12.65 9.09 -2.60
C LYS A 114 -13.37 7.86 -2.03
N ALA A 115 -14.52 7.49 -2.58
CA ALA A 115 -15.22 6.26 -2.19
C ALA A 115 -14.40 5.02 -2.59
N LYS A 116 -13.82 5.02 -3.79
CA LYS A 116 -12.93 3.95 -4.25
C LYS A 116 -11.67 3.84 -3.39
N GLU A 117 -11.01 4.96 -3.10
CA GLU A 117 -9.83 4.98 -2.20
C GLU A 117 -10.15 4.50 -0.78
N ARG A 118 -11.38 4.69 -0.30
CA ARG A 118 -11.83 4.17 1.00
C ARG A 118 -12.09 2.67 0.92
N ALA A 119 -12.70 2.17 -0.15
CA ALA A 119 -12.91 0.74 -0.35
C ALA A 119 -11.57 -0.01 -0.37
N ASP A 120 -10.59 0.49 -1.13
CA ASP A 120 -9.25 -0.10 -1.22
C ASP A 120 -8.53 -0.10 0.15
N LYS A 121 -8.75 0.94 0.98
CA LYS A 121 -8.19 1.00 2.36
C LYS A 121 -8.90 0.08 3.35
N VAL A 122 -10.18 -0.19 3.15
CA VAL A 122 -10.95 -1.10 4.02
C VAL A 122 -10.47 -2.54 3.80
N GLU A 123 -10.25 -2.93 2.55
CA GLU A 123 -9.65 -4.23 2.21
C GLU A 123 -8.28 -4.42 2.88
N ASP A 124 -7.42 -3.39 2.85
CA ASP A 124 -6.11 -3.42 3.52
C ASP A 124 -6.20 -3.56 5.04
N GLU A 125 -7.14 -2.86 5.70
CA GLU A 125 -7.33 -2.95 7.16
C GLU A 125 -8.04 -4.25 7.58
N GLU A 126 -8.94 -4.81 6.77
CA GLU A 126 -9.58 -6.10 7.00
C GLU A 126 -8.59 -7.26 6.81
N VAL A 127 -7.72 -7.19 5.79
CA VAL A 127 -6.61 -8.13 5.63
C VAL A 127 -5.64 -8.03 6.79
N LYS A 128 -5.37 -6.82 7.29
CA LYS A 128 -4.46 -6.57 8.43
C LYS A 128 -5.07 -7.02 9.77
N ALA A 129 -6.37 -6.84 9.97
CA ALA A 129 -7.11 -7.37 11.12
C ALA A 129 -7.17 -8.90 11.09
N SER A 130 -7.48 -9.49 9.94
CA SER A 130 -7.44 -10.94 9.75
C SER A 130 -6.04 -11.51 9.96
N LEU A 131 -4.99 -10.81 9.51
CA LEU A 131 -3.59 -11.14 9.80
C LEU A 131 -3.28 -11.03 11.29
N ALA A 132 -3.80 -10.02 11.98
CA ALA A 132 -3.60 -9.84 13.42
C ALA A 132 -4.30 -10.95 14.22
N GLU A 133 -5.49 -11.36 13.81
CA GLU A 133 -6.26 -12.44 14.45
C GLU A 133 -5.59 -13.81 14.20
N LEU A 134 -5.21 -14.12 12.95
CA LEU A 134 -4.43 -15.32 12.63
C LEU A 134 -3.07 -15.37 13.36
N CYS A 135 -2.44 -14.21 13.57
CA CYS A 135 -1.21 -14.10 14.35
C CYS A 135 -1.42 -14.23 15.87
N MET A 136 -2.64 -14.06 16.40
CA MET A 136 -2.89 -14.21 17.84
C MET A 136 -3.16 -15.66 18.22
N ASP A 137 -3.92 -16.41 17.42
CA ASP A 137 -4.29 -17.79 17.76
C ASP A 137 -3.13 -18.79 17.63
N TRP A 138 -2.26 -18.63 16.63
CA TRP A 138 -1.00 -19.39 16.57
C TRP A 138 0.01 -18.96 17.63
N ALA A 139 -0.14 -17.75 18.18
CA ALA A 139 0.80 -17.22 19.13
C ALA A 139 0.57 -17.70 20.55
N ASP A 140 -0.63 -18.07 21.00
CA ASP A 140 -0.83 -18.25 22.44
C ASP A 140 -0.38 -19.62 22.99
N GLU A 141 -0.62 -20.73 22.29
CA GLU A 141 -0.06 -22.03 22.67
C GLU A 141 1.46 -22.08 22.49
N ARG A 142 1.97 -21.59 21.36
CA ARG A 142 3.41 -21.56 21.10
C ARG A 142 4.15 -20.44 21.81
N LYS A 143 3.52 -19.32 22.19
CA LYS A 143 4.13 -18.35 23.12
C LYS A 143 4.34 -19.00 24.47
N ALA A 144 3.48 -19.89 24.95
CA ALA A 144 3.74 -20.54 26.23
C ALA A 144 5.03 -21.35 26.18
N ASP A 145 5.21 -22.13 25.10
CA ASP A 145 6.44 -22.92 24.87
C ASP A 145 7.65 -22.03 24.60
N LEU A 146 7.55 -21.07 23.68
CA LEU A 146 8.62 -20.12 23.36
C LEU A 146 8.97 -19.24 24.56
N LYS A 147 8.01 -18.86 25.40
CA LYS A 147 8.24 -18.11 26.64
C LYS A 147 8.85 -19.01 27.70
N SER A 148 8.56 -20.30 27.72
CA SER A 148 9.25 -21.28 28.58
C SER A 148 10.70 -21.48 28.13
N VAL A 149 10.95 -21.54 26.82
CA VAL A 149 12.28 -21.64 26.21
C VAL A 149 13.05 -20.34 26.45
N LEU A 150 12.48 -19.19 26.10
CA LEU A 150 13.03 -17.86 26.38
C LEU A 150 13.26 -17.65 27.87
N LYS A 151 12.41 -18.15 28.77
CA LYS A 151 12.63 -18.09 30.23
C LYS A 151 13.80 -18.97 30.66
N ARG A 152 13.99 -20.14 30.05
CA ARG A 152 15.19 -20.99 30.23
C ARG A 152 16.44 -20.33 29.65
N MET A 153 16.31 -19.59 28.54
CA MET A 153 17.41 -18.88 27.87
C MET A 153 17.68 -17.47 28.44
N ARG A 154 16.78 -16.91 29.26
CA ARG A 154 16.84 -15.54 29.79
C ARG A 154 17.89 -15.31 30.88
N LYS A 155 18.82 -16.24 31.13
CA LYS A 155 20.09 -15.84 31.75
C LYS A 155 20.89 -15.17 30.65
N PRO A 156 20.84 -13.83 30.55
CA PRO A 156 21.31 -13.14 29.37
C PRO A 156 22.79 -13.44 29.24
N THR A 157 23.18 -14.02 28.12
CA THR A 157 24.58 -14.12 27.72
C THR A 157 25.10 -12.74 27.28
N GLU A 158 24.71 -11.67 27.97
CA GLU A 158 25.15 -10.29 27.74
C GLU A 158 26.69 -10.15 27.89
N GLY A 159 27.35 -11.13 28.51
CA GLY A 159 28.80 -11.19 28.61
C GLY A 159 29.54 -11.95 27.48
N ARG A 160 28.87 -12.69 26.57
CA ARG A 160 29.58 -13.51 25.56
C ARG A 160 29.77 -12.88 24.18
N MET A 161 29.10 -11.78 23.86
CA MET A 161 29.22 -11.19 22.51
C MET A 161 30.62 -10.59 22.22
N LEU A 162 31.51 -10.51 23.21
CA LEU A 162 32.81 -9.83 23.06
C LEU A 162 33.98 -10.73 22.67
N THR A 163 33.85 -12.07 22.74
CA THR A 163 35.01 -12.96 22.57
C THR A 163 35.31 -13.31 21.12
N GLY A 164 34.45 -12.98 20.15
CA GLY A 164 34.66 -13.27 18.72
C GLY A 164 34.68 -14.77 18.36
N GLU A 165 34.63 -15.66 19.34
CA GLU A 165 34.51 -17.11 19.14
C GLU A 165 33.05 -17.51 18.92
N ALA A 166 32.80 -18.32 17.89
CA ALA A 166 31.49 -18.88 17.62
C ALA A 166 30.99 -19.72 18.82
N PRO A 167 29.69 -19.61 19.18
CA PRO A 167 29.14 -20.36 20.30
C PRO A 167 29.14 -21.87 20.01
N LYS A 168 29.48 -22.66 21.02
CA LYS A 168 29.39 -24.13 20.96
C LYS A 168 27.96 -24.56 21.34
N LEU A 169 27.24 -25.14 20.38
CA LEU A 169 25.89 -25.65 20.59
C LEU A 169 25.90 -27.13 21.00
N THR A 170 24.97 -27.49 21.89
CA THR A 170 24.57 -28.90 22.08
C THR A 170 23.66 -29.35 20.94
N LEU A 171 23.48 -30.67 20.76
CA LEU A 171 22.54 -31.21 19.77
C LEU A 171 21.12 -30.66 19.99
N GLU A 172 20.64 -30.65 21.24
CA GLU A 172 19.33 -30.10 21.59
C GLU A 172 19.19 -28.62 21.18
N GLN A 173 20.23 -27.80 21.41
CA GLN A 173 20.22 -26.39 21.00
C GLN A 173 20.25 -26.22 19.47
N ALA A 174 20.96 -27.09 18.76
CA ALA A 174 21.01 -27.05 17.31
C ALA A 174 19.67 -27.40 16.68
N LEU A 175 18.99 -28.43 17.19
CA LEU A 175 17.64 -28.81 16.77
C LEU A 175 16.63 -27.71 17.08
N ASP A 176 16.68 -27.14 18.29
CA ASP A 176 15.81 -26.04 18.72
C ASP A 176 16.00 -24.79 17.83
N LEU A 177 17.25 -24.42 17.52
CA LEU A 177 17.56 -23.35 16.58
C LEU A 177 16.97 -23.59 15.20
N GLN A 178 17.11 -24.81 14.64
CA GLN A 178 16.54 -25.12 13.34
C GLN A 178 15.01 -25.14 13.35
N CYS A 179 14.37 -25.67 14.39
CA CYS A 179 12.92 -25.61 14.56
C CYS A 179 12.43 -24.16 14.59
N LEU A 180 13.12 -23.28 15.32
CA LEU A 180 12.77 -21.87 15.37
C LEU A 180 12.93 -21.18 14.01
N LEU A 181 13.97 -21.53 13.23
CA LEU A 181 14.13 -21.05 11.85
C LEU A 181 12.99 -21.56 10.94
N ILE A 182 12.65 -22.85 11.02
CA ILE A 182 11.55 -23.45 10.27
C ILE A 182 10.24 -22.71 10.56
N ASP A 183 9.91 -22.48 11.84
CA ASP A 183 8.67 -21.78 12.21
C ASP A 183 8.63 -20.35 11.65
N ASN A 184 9.75 -19.63 11.65
CA ASN A 184 9.81 -18.27 11.11
C ASN A 184 9.69 -18.26 9.57
N PHE A 185 10.34 -19.19 8.87
CA PHE A 185 10.26 -19.31 7.42
C PHE A 185 8.92 -19.88 6.94
N ALA A 186 8.31 -20.77 7.72
CA ALA A 186 6.98 -21.31 7.43
C ALA A 186 5.85 -20.30 7.67
N SER A 187 6.12 -19.19 8.38
CA SER A 187 5.11 -18.19 8.70
C SER A 187 4.49 -17.58 7.43
N GLN A 188 3.17 -17.37 7.46
CA GLN A 188 2.42 -16.79 6.35
C GLN A 188 2.93 -15.38 5.97
N VAL A 189 3.38 -14.61 6.97
CA VAL A 189 3.98 -13.29 6.74
C VAL A 189 5.27 -13.40 5.92
N PHE A 190 6.14 -14.37 6.22
CA PHE A 190 7.36 -14.59 5.45
C PHE A 190 7.03 -15.09 4.04
N LYS A 191 6.15 -16.10 3.90
CA LYS A 191 5.74 -16.65 2.61
C LYS A 191 5.15 -15.59 1.67
N ARG A 192 4.23 -14.74 2.15
CA ARG A 192 3.64 -13.63 1.37
C ARG A 192 4.69 -12.61 0.90
N ARG A 193 5.64 -12.27 1.77
CA ARG A 193 6.75 -11.36 1.40
C ARG A 193 7.67 -12.00 0.38
N LEU A 194 7.99 -13.27 0.54
CA LEU A 194 8.81 -14.03 -0.40
C LEU A 194 8.13 -14.08 -1.78
N ALA A 195 6.84 -14.41 -1.82
CA ALA A 195 6.04 -14.43 -3.05
C ALA A 195 6.01 -13.04 -3.72
N SER A 196 5.86 -11.96 -2.94
CA SER A 196 5.88 -10.59 -3.46
C SER A 196 7.23 -10.24 -4.10
N VAL A 197 8.34 -10.61 -3.44
CA VAL A 197 9.71 -10.42 -3.96
C VAL A 197 9.93 -11.22 -5.25
N VAL A 198 9.48 -12.47 -5.29
CA VAL A 198 9.56 -13.33 -6.49
C VAL A 198 8.78 -12.70 -7.64
N LYS A 199 7.54 -12.26 -7.39
CA LYS A 199 6.67 -11.63 -8.40
C LYS A 199 7.24 -10.32 -8.93
N GLU A 200 7.73 -9.44 -8.06
CA GLU A 200 8.26 -8.12 -8.45
C GLU A 200 9.57 -8.23 -9.24
N TYR A 201 10.41 -9.20 -8.90
CA TYR A 201 11.77 -9.32 -9.46
C TYR A 201 11.96 -10.55 -10.36
N ALA A 202 10.89 -11.20 -10.81
CA ALA A 202 10.93 -12.40 -11.67
C ALA A 202 11.82 -12.22 -12.91
N ALA A 203 11.81 -11.03 -13.54
CA ALA A 203 12.63 -10.73 -14.71
C ALA A 203 14.08 -10.30 -14.41
N LYS A 204 14.46 -10.15 -13.12
CA LYS A 204 15.75 -9.59 -12.68
C LYS A 204 16.40 -10.48 -11.63
N GLU A 205 16.99 -11.60 -12.07
CA GLU A 205 17.58 -12.63 -11.19
C GLU A 205 18.53 -12.07 -10.12
N SER A 206 19.43 -11.14 -10.50
CA SER A 206 20.37 -10.52 -9.56
C SER A 206 19.66 -9.77 -8.43
N ARG A 207 18.60 -9.01 -8.77
CA ARG A 207 17.83 -8.25 -7.78
C ARG A 207 16.95 -9.17 -6.94
N LEU A 208 16.34 -10.19 -7.56
CA LEU A 208 15.60 -11.23 -6.86
C LEU A 208 16.46 -11.92 -5.79
N ARG A 209 17.69 -12.33 -6.14
CA ARG A 209 18.62 -12.95 -5.18
C ARG A 209 18.96 -12.00 -4.02
N SER A 210 19.23 -10.74 -4.31
CA SER A 210 19.53 -9.73 -3.29
C SER A 210 18.37 -9.51 -2.32
N GLU A 211 17.16 -9.30 -2.82
CA GLU A 211 15.97 -9.06 -1.99
C GLU A 211 15.57 -10.29 -1.19
N ARG A 212 15.70 -11.49 -1.78
CA ARG A 212 15.51 -12.76 -1.07
C ARG A 212 16.52 -12.90 0.09
N HIS A 213 17.80 -12.61 -0.13
CA HIS A 213 18.81 -12.64 0.92
C HIS A 213 18.51 -11.65 2.05
N GLU A 214 18.06 -10.44 1.73
CA GLU A 214 17.69 -9.43 2.73
C GLU A 214 16.49 -9.86 3.58
N LEU A 215 15.48 -10.47 2.95
CA LEU A 215 14.32 -11.01 3.66
C LEU A 215 14.72 -12.13 4.63
N VAL A 216 15.56 -13.06 4.16
CA VAL A 216 16.10 -14.17 4.96
C VAL A 216 16.98 -13.66 6.11
N ARG A 217 17.84 -12.67 5.85
CA ARG A 217 18.67 -12.03 6.87
C ARG A 217 17.81 -11.43 7.99
N GLY A 218 16.65 -10.85 7.67
CA GLY A 218 15.72 -10.32 8.67
C GLY A 218 15.21 -11.37 9.66
N VAL A 219 15.10 -12.65 9.25
CA VAL A 219 14.77 -13.77 10.14
C VAL A 219 15.99 -14.15 10.98
N TYR A 220 17.15 -14.35 10.36
CA TYR A 220 18.39 -14.67 11.08
C TYR A 220 18.74 -13.62 12.14
N ALA A 221 18.58 -12.33 11.83
CA ALA A 221 18.85 -11.24 12.76
C ALA A 221 18.03 -11.31 14.06
N LYS A 222 16.86 -11.95 14.03
CA LYS A 222 16.00 -12.14 15.21
C LYS A 222 16.32 -13.43 15.96
N VAL A 223 16.64 -14.50 15.23
CA VAL A 223 16.78 -15.86 15.77
C VAL A 223 18.19 -16.12 16.29
N LEU A 224 19.23 -15.76 15.53
CA LEU A 224 20.63 -16.07 15.83
C LEU A 224 21.13 -15.52 17.18
N PRO A 225 20.79 -14.28 17.59
CA PRO A 225 21.23 -13.74 18.89
C PRO A 225 20.76 -14.57 20.09
N VAL A 226 19.65 -15.30 19.97
CA VAL A 226 19.12 -16.16 21.05
C VAL A 226 20.09 -17.30 21.37
N TYR A 227 20.84 -17.78 20.38
CA TYR A 227 21.81 -18.88 20.52
C TYR A 227 23.26 -18.38 20.61
N GLY A 228 23.46 -17.06 20.74
CA GLY A 228 24.78 -16.45 20.88
C GLY A 228 25.52 -16.20 19.57
N PHE A 229 24.85 -16.32 18.43
CA PHE A 229 25.40 -15.92 17.13
C PHE A 229 25.08 -14.45 16.84
N GLU A 230 25.88 -13.82 15.99
CA GLU A 230 25.56 -12.47 15.53
C GLU A 230 24.35 -12.49 14.57
N GLY A 231 23.51 -11.45 14.62
CA GLY A 231 22.38 -11.28 13.70
C GLY A 231 22.77 -10.80 12.30
N THR A 232 23.97 -11.13 11.84
CA THR A 232 24.60 -10.64 10.59
C THR A 232 24.91 -11.80 9.65
N TYR A 233 25.39 -11.50 8.44
CA TYR A 233 25.89 -12.51 7.51
C TYR A 233 27.07 -13.30 8.10
N GLN A 234 27.91 -12.67 8.92
CA GLN A 234 29.00 -13.37 9.61
C GLN A 234 28.45 -14.39 10.60
N GLY A 235 27.45 -14.03 11.40
CA GLY A 235 26.82 -14.98 12.32
C GLY A 235 26.12 -16.16 11.62
N VAL A 236 25.56 -15.94 10.42
CA VAL A 236 25.01 -17.03 9.59
C VAL A 236 26.14 -17.97 9.12
N TYR A 237 27.27 -17.43 8.69
CA TYR A 237 28.43 -18.23 8.30
C TYR A 237 28.98 -19.03 9.50
N ASP A 238 29.13 -18.40 10.65
CA ASP A 238 29.60 -19.05 11.89
C ASP A 238 28.64 -20.16 12.31
N MET A 239 27.32 -19.93 12.23
CA MET A 239 26.30 -20.95 12.43
C MET A 239 26.53 -22.13 11.48
N GLN A 240 26.63 -21.89 10.17
CA GLN A 240 26.85 -22.96 9.19
C GLN A 240 28.14 -23.74 9.45
N GLN A 241 29.21 -23.08 9.87
CA GLN A 241 30.46 -23.72 10.26
C GLN A 241 30.26 -24.61 11.50
N VAL A 242 29.54 -24.14 12.52
CA VAL A 242 29.20 -24.95 13.70
C VAL A 242 28.38 -26.18 13.29
N PHE A 243 27.36 -26.05 12.44
CA PHE A 243 26.58 -27.19 11.95
C PHE A 243 27.39 -28.19 11.12
N SER A 244 28.44 -27.74 10.45
CA SER A 244 29.28 -28.60 9.60
C SER A 244 30.40 -29.31 10.37
N THR A 245 30.88 -28.70 11.45
CA THR A 245 32.06 -29.19 12.20
C THR A 245 31.71 -29.86 13.53
N SER A 246 30.46 -29.76 13.98
CA SER A 246 30.04 -30.35 15.25
C SER A 246 29.94 -31.89 15.19
N PRO A 247 30.14 -32.59 16.32
CA PRO A 247 30.03 -34.06 16.37
C PRO A 247 28.68 -34.61 15.92
N TRP A 248 27.63 -33.79 16.02
CA TRP A 248 26.25 -34.12 15.66
C TRP A 248 25.86 -33.70 14.23
N ALA A 249 26.80 -33.25 13.39
CA ALA A 249 26.52 -32.88 12.00
C ALA A 249 25.90 -34.01 11.16
N GLY A 250 26.14 -35.27 11.56
CA GLY A 250 25.57 -36.46 10.93
C GLY A 250 24.19 -36.87 11.45
N ASP A 251 23.67 -36.22 12.48
CA ASP A 251 22.37 -36.50 13.08
C ASP A 251 21.23 -36.34 12.07
N GLU A 252 20.28 -37.27 12.08
CA GLU A 252 19.22 -37.31 11.08
C GLU A 252 18.22 -36.17 11.24
N GLY A 253 17.89 -35.80 12.49
CA GLY A 253 17.00 -34.67 12.77
C GLY A 253 17.59 -33.35 12.29
N VAL A 254 18.92 -33.18 12.43
CA VAL A 254 19.62 -31.99 11.93
C VAL A 254 19.57 -31.90 10.41
N LYS A 255 19.73 -33.03 9.70
CA LYS A 255 19.67 -33.09 8.23
C LYS A 255 18.26 -32.86 7.72
N GLU A 256 17.26 -33.49 8.32
CA GLU A 256 15.85 -33.35 7.95
C GLU A 256 15.41 -31.89 8.10
N ASN A 257 15.72 -31.27 9.25
CA ASN A 257 15.42 -29.87 9.48
C ASN A 257 16.14 -28.95 8.49
N ARG A 258 17.39 -29.24 8.15
CA ARG A 258 18.13 -28.47 7.12
C ARG A 258 17.44 -28.57 5.76
N ALA A 259 17.08 -29.78 5.33
CA ALA A 259 16.35 -29.97 4.08
C ALA A 259 15.01 -29.22 4.09
N ARG A 260 14.29 -29.23 5.21
CA ARG A 260 13.03 -28.50 5.37
C ARG A 260 13.22 -26.97 5.28
N ILE A 261 14.29 -26.43 5.87
CA ILE A 261 14.66 -25.01 5.71
C ILE A 261 14.95 -24.69 4.25
N ASP A 262 15.74 -25.52 3.57
CA ASP A 262 16.07 -25.31 2.15
C ASP A 262 14.82 -25.31 1.28
N ARG A 263 13.89 -26.24 1.50
CA ARG A 263 12.57 -26.24 0.82
C ARG A 263 11.81 -24.94 1.03
N LEU A 264 11.63 -24.52 2.29
CA LEU A 264 10.92 -23.27 2.62
C LEU A 264 11.55 -22.01 2.01
N LEU A 265 12.86 -22.01 1.75
CA LEU A 265 13.57 -20.87 1.19
C LEU A 265 13.61 -20.86 -0.34
N PHE A 266 13.61 -22.04 -0.97
CA PHE A 266 13.92 -22.19 -2.39
C PHE A 266 12.80 -22.79 -3.24
N GLU A 267 11.94 -23.65 -2.70
CA GLU A 267 10.77 -24.15 -3.43
C GLU A 267 9.79 -23.00 -3.69
N SER A 268 9.30 -22.93 -4.92
CA SER A 268 8.38 -21.88 -5.34
C SER A 268 7.01 -22.16 -4.73
N PRO A 269 6.36 -21.21 -4.05
CA PRO A 269 5.00 -21.41 -3.56
C PRO A 269 4.00 -21.68 -4.69
N ALA A 270 4.30 -21.26 -5.92
CA ALA A 270 3.44 -21.50 -7.08
C ALA A 270 3.28 -22.99 -7.42
N GLU A 271 4.30 -23.81 -7.17
CA GLU A 271 4.24 -25.25 -7.45
C GLU A 271 3.39 -26.00 -6.41
N ALA A 272 3.22 -25.43 -5.21
CA ALA A 272 2.45 -26.06 -4.14
C ALA A 272 0.94 -25.79 -4.24
N GLU A 273 0.52 -24.70 -4.90
CA GLU A 273 -0.91 -24.38 -5.08
C GLU A 273 -1.52 -25.17 -6.26
N GLU A 274 -0.74 -25.51 -7.29
CA GLU A 274 -1.23 -26.31 -8.43
C GLU A 274 -1.50 -27.79 -8.04
N GLU A 275 -0.81 -28.36 -7.05
CA GLU A 275 -1.07 -29.73 -6.58
C GLU A 275 -2.35 -29.87 -5.76
N GLU A 276 -2.82 -28.81 -5.06
CA GLU A 276 -4.07 -28.87 -4.26
C GLU A 276 -5.32 -28.81 -5.14
N GLU A 277 -5.28 -28.18 -6.33
CA GLU A 277 -6.43 -28.12 -7.24
C GLU A 277 -6.66 -29.45 -8.00
N GLU A 278 -5.62 -30.25 -8.26
CA GLU A 278 -5.76 -31.54 -8.96
C GLU A 278 -6.32 -32.68 -8.08
N GLU A 279 -6.28 -32.57 -6.74
CA GLU A 279 -6.86 -33.59 -5.85
C GLU A 279 -8.37 -33.41 -5.59
N GLU A 280 -8.97 -32.28 -5.99
CA GLU A 280 -10.41 -32.00 -5.80
C GLU A 280 -11.29 -32.32 -7.04
N GLU A 281 -10.71 -32.72 -8.19
CA GLU A 281 -11.43 -33.16 -9.41
C GLU A 281 -11.61 -34.69 -9.52
#